data_AF-C6HZN3-F1
#
_entry.id   AF-C6HZN3-F1
#
_cell.length_a   1.000
_cell.length_b   1.000
_cell.length_c   1.000
_cell.angle_alpha   90.00
_cell.angle_beta   90.00
_cell.angle_gamma   90.00
#
_symmetry.space_group_name_H-M   'P 1'
#
loop_
_entity.id
_entity.type
_entity.pdbx_description
1 polymer ?
#
loop_
_entity_poly.entity_id
_entity_poly.type
_entity_poly.pdbx_seq_one_letter_code
_entity_poly.pdbx_strand_id
1 'polypeptide(L)'
;MRKEFYALRLTPLSPLHIGTGDTYDPTNYIIRDGLLLQFDPATILREMDPSLRAILDGVLREPMSDHLIRKLQKFFAEHGSDIIMAHHLRTMPVSAKVETLYQERLGAVAQRESTGRNIINQLEIKRPATDPASFRPLLFGSSLKGSLRTAILDSSLAKIPAQNRGAFMRGIDLEKKIFNYQKFEQDPLRLLQISDAHIHGGDEGEMASRVFFALNRKKFVQEKINTRASNLDVILESLTPARPRLLAGSLHLTRLDAQERGKYREKVPDRDFSLDDIVTFCNSFYIRNFHEEMESLRSQELVDVDWERAMNRLIGEIKGRPGTFLLRCGFHTGAESKTLEGYRNISVKQKSGNVFLDHATTVWLAGDAKEQMSGLIPFGWLLVEATPEGGPLSEWTLLDEFCQREASLLSDKRKRFDSLRKGYLQKDEERRQKRQEEEARLTEQRRIEEEKKKRLASLSPNLQTVEGFVAKCEGKIALSKGKKDRPFTEFYSLAKKLVEESRSQGWSEEEAKALGEAILFWVPQIESIDKKDLRKRLGL
;
A
#
# COMPACT_ATOMS: atom_id res chain seq x y z
N MET A 1 12.74 -9.27 44.58
CA MET A 1 12.16 -9.22 43.22
C MET A 1 13.20 -9.69 42.21
N ARG A 2 12.86 -10.64 41.35
CA ARG A 2 13.70 -11.09 40.21
C ARG A 2 13.04 -10.69 38.89
N LYS A 3 13.79 -10.14 37.95
CA LYS A 3 13.33 -9.83 36.59
C LYS A 3 13.94 -10.81 35.59
N GLU A 4 13.13 -11.28 34.66
CA GLU A 4 13.52 -12.19 33.59
C GLU A 4 13.17 -11.55 32.25
N PHE A 5 14.12 -11.58 31.32
CA PHE A 5 14.02 -10.93 30.01
C PHE A 5 14.14 -11.98 28.92
N TYR A 6 13.13 -12.01 28.04
CA TYR A 6 13.07 -12.95 26.93
C TYR A 6 12.91 -12.20 25.61
N ALA A 7 13.70 -12.57 24.61
CA ALA A 7 13.49 -12.20 23.23
C ALA A 7 12.39 -13.10 22.63
N LEU A 8 11.41 -12.49 21.97
CA LEU A 8 10.37 -13.19 21.24
C LEU A 8 10.69 -13.22 19.75
N ARG A 9 10.51 -14.38 19.13
CA ARG A 9 10.41 -14.54 17.67
C ARG A 9 9.05 -15.14 17.36
N LEU A 10 8.30 -14.47 16.48
CA LEU A 10 6.93 -14.85 16.18
C LEU A 10 6.79 -15.18 14.70
N THR A 11 6.20 -16.35 14.44
CA THR A 11 5.94 -16.88 13.09
C THR A 11 4.43 -16.94 12.87
N PRO A 12 3.84 -16.08 12.02
CA PRO A 12 2.44 -16.24 11.64
C PRO A 12 2.25 -17.58 10.94
N LEU A 13 1.42 -18.45 11.52
CA LEU A 13 1.10 -19.76 10.94
C LEU A 13 -0.14 -19.70 10.06
N SER A 14 -0.90 -18.62 10.16
CA SER A 14 -2.07 -18.33 9.32
C SER A 14 -2.16 -16.81 9.08
N PRO A 15 -3.03 -16.34 8.17
CA PRO A 15 -3.22 -14.91 7.95
C PRO A 15 -3.55 -14.18 9.26
N LEU A 16 -2.81 -13.11 9.54
CA LEU A 16 -2.92 -12.36 10.79
C LEU A 16 -3.18 -10.88 10.53
N HIS A 17 -4.30 -10.37 11.04
CA HIS A 17 -4.69 -8.96 10.94
C HIS A 17 -4.92 -8.37 12.33
N ILE A 18 -4.20 -7.31 12.67
CA ILE A 18 -4.48 -6.46 13.83
C ILE A 18 -5.05 -5.16 13.29
N GLY A 19 -6.36 -4.95 13.37
CA GLY A 19 -6.99 -3.76 12.82
C GLY A 19 -6.93 -2.56 13.77
N THR A 20 -6.75 -1.36 13.23
CA THR A 20 -6.95 -0.08 13.92
C THR A 20 -8.37 0.48 13.71
N GLY A 21 -9.15 -0.14 12.83
CA GLY A 21 -10.40 0.41 12.29
C GLY A 21 -10.20 1.13 10.96
N ASP A 22 -8.94 1.36 10.54
CA ASP A 22 -8.63 2.05 9.30
C ASP A 22 -8.82 1.17 8.07
N THR A 23 -9.06 1.85 6.96
CA THR A 23 -9.17 1.27 5.63
C THR A 23 -8.21 1.99 4.69
N TYR A 24 -7.87 1.35 3.58
CA TYR A 24 -7.22 2.05 2.49
C TYR A 24 -8.15 3.12 1.93
N ASP A 25 -7.64 4.34 1.83
CA ASP A 25 -8.32 5.41 1.12
C ASP A 25 -8.42 5.01 -0.37
N PRO A 26 -9.64 4.87 -0.92
CA PRO A 26 -9.83 4.36 -2.26
C PRO A 26 -9.30 5.29 -3.36
N THR A 27 -8.87 6.52 -3.07
CA THR A 27 -8.16 7.37 -4.02
C THR A 27 -6.63 7.27 -3.94
N ASN A 28 -6.09 6.53 -2.97
CA ASN A 28 -4.65 6.45 -2.69
C ASN A 28 -4.07 5.05 -2.94
N TYR A 29 -4.78 4.21 -3.67
CA TYR A 29 -4.26 2.96 -4.19
C TYR A 29 -4.86 2.58 -5.55
N ILE A 30 -4.14 1.77 -6.29
CA ILE A 30 -4.67 1.04 -7.46
C ILE A 30 -4.40 -0.45 -7.31
N ILE A 31 -5.15 -1.28 -8.02
CA ILE A 31 -4.85 -2.71 -8.18
C ILE A 31 -4.58 -3.02 -9.65
N ARG A 32 -3.37 -3.51 -9.94
CA ARG A 32 -2.91 -3.83 -11.29
C ARG A 32 -1.85 -4.94 -11.22
N ASP A 33 -1.91 -5.87 -12.18
CA ASP A 33 -0.96 -6.98 -12.35
C ASP A 33 -0.86 -7.88 -11.09
N GLY A 34 -1.99 -8.10 -10.42
CA GLY A 34 -2.08 -8.91 -9.20
C GLY A 34 -1.48 -8.26 -7.94
N LEU A 35 -1.30 -6.94 -7.96
CA LEU A 35 -0.71 -6.16 -6.88
C LEU A 35 -1.61 -4.98 -6.51
N LEU A 36 -1.71 -4.69 -5.22
CA LEU A 36 -2.21 -3.42 -4.72
C LEU A 36 -1.01 -2.48 -4.54
N LEU A 37 -1.07 -1.33 -5.18
CA LEU A 37 -0.05 -0.27 -5.12
C LEU A 37 -0.64 0.92 -4.37
N GLN A 38 -0.24 1.09 -3.10
CA GLN A 38 -0.56 2.28 -2.33
C GLN A 38 0.42 3.39 -2.74
N PHE A 39 -0.09 4.61 -2.93
CA PHE A 39 0.71 5.75 -3.29
C PHE A 39 0.30 7.01 -2.51
N ASP A 40 1.21 7.97 -2.47
CA ASP A 40 0.91 9.33 -2.02
C ASP A 40 0.54 10.19 -3.24
N PRO A 41 -0.68 10.75 -3.31
CA PRO A 41 -1.10 11.59 -4.41
C PRO A 41 -0.17 12.78 -4.65
N ALA A 42 0.44 13.37 -3.62
CA ALA A 42 1.35 14.50 -3.78
C ALA A 42 2.63 14.09 -4.53
N THR A 43 3.16 12.91 -4.19
CA THR A 43 4.25 12.29 -4.94
C THR A 43 3.84 12.07 -6.39
N ILE A 44 2.74 11.37 -6.66
CA ILE A 44 2.29 11.10 -8.05
C ILE A 44 2.08 12.40 -8.85
N LEU A 45 1.49 13.42 -8.24
CA LEU A 45 1.30 14.73 -8.86
C LEU A 45 2.63 15.35 -9.28
N ARG A 46 3.66 15.34 -8.42
CA ARG A 46 4.98 15.91 -8.72
C ARG A 46 5.64 15.23 -9.92
N GLU A 47 5.46 13.92 -10.05
CA GLU A 47 6.06 13.13 -11.13
C GLU A 47 5.23 13.20 -12.43
N MET A 48 3.95 13.58 -12.35
CA MET A 48 3.01 13.66 -13.46
C MET A 48 3.42 14.68 -14.54
N ASP A 49 3.23 14.30 -15.80
CA ASP A 49 3.41 15.17 -16.95
C ASP A 49 2.29 16.22 -17.09
N PRO A 50 2.57 17.37 -17.74
CA PRO A 50 1.58 18.44 -17.88
C PRO A 50 0.29 18.02 -18.58
N SER A 51 0.36 17.11 -19.55
CA SER A 51 -0.81 16.58 -20.25
C SER A 51 -1.73 15.79 -19.32
N LEU A 52 -1.17 14.85 -18.55
CA LEU A 52 -1.95 14.12 -17.55
C LEU A 52 -2.46 15.03 -16.44
N ARG A 53 -1.68 16.04 -16.04
CA ARG A 53 -2.12 17.03 -15.05
C ARG A 53 -3.31 17.84 -15.54
N ALA A 54 -3.34 18.23 -16.82
CA ALA A 54 -4.50 18.92 -17.39
C ALA A 54 -5.77 18.04 -17.38
N ILE A 55 -5.64 16.73 -17.59
CA ILE A 55 -6.76 15.78 -17.46
C ILE A 55 -7.25 15.74 -16.00
N LEU A 56 -6.32 15.65 -15.04
CA LEU A 56 -6.66 15.66 -13.62
C LEU A 56 -7.33 16.96 -13.19
N ASP A 57 -6.83 18.12 -13.64
CA ASP A 57 -7.44 19.43 -13.39
C ASP A 57 -8.88 19.47 -13.91
N GLY A 58 -9.16 18.81 -15.04
CA GLY A 58 -10.51 18.63 -15.57
C GLY A 58 -11.41 17.82 -14.63
N VAL A 59 -10.88 16.76 -14.01
CA VAL A 59 -11.59 15.95 -13.00
C VAL A 59 -11.85 16.75 -11.73
N LEU A 60 -10.85 17.49 -11.23
CA LEU A 60 -10.91 18.24 -9.98
C LEU A 60 -11.83 19.46 -10.01
N ARG A 61 -12.28 19.91 -11.19
CA ARG A 61 -13.30 20.97 -11.34
C ARG A 61 -14.68 20.55 -10.90
N GLU A 62 -14.93 19.25 -10.71
CA GLU A 62 -16.21 18.79 -10.22
C GLU A 62 -16.44 19.14 -8.75
N PRO A 63 -17.71 19.38 -8.35
CA PRO A 63 -18.03 19.59 -6.95
C PRO A 63 -17.68 18.36 -6.12
N MET A 64 -17.20 18.60 -4.89
CA MET A 64 -16.91 17.57 -3.90
C MET A 64 -18.12 16.65 -3.73
N SER A 65 -17.98 15.42 -4.21
CA SER A 65 -19.07 14.45 -4.29
C SER A 65 -18.52 13.04 -4.47
N ASP A 66 -19.39 12.04 -4.27
CA ASP A 66 -19.07 10.64 -4.53
C ASP A 66 -18.76 10.36 -6.00
N HIS A 67 -19.21 11.24 -6.90
CA HIS A 67 -18.89 11.17 -8.32
C HIS A 67 -17.43 11.58 -8.59
N LEU A 68 -16.94 12.62 -7.89
CA LEU A 68 -15.54 13.03 -7.96
C LEU A 68 -14.61 11.90 -7.50
N ILE A 69 -14.91 11.23 -6.38
CA ILE A 69 -14.12 10.10 -5.87
C ILE A 69 -13.97 9.00 -6.94
N ARG A 70 -15.08 8.65 -7.61
CA ARG A 70 -15.09 7.64 -8.69
C ARG A 70 -14.28 8.06 -9.91
N LYS A 71 -14.33 9.33 -10.28
CA LYS A 71 -13.51 9.85 -11.37
C LYS A 71 -12.03 9.87 -11.02
N LEU A 72 -11.67 10.21 -9.78
CA LEU A 72 -10.29 10.15 -9.30
C LEU A 72 -9.75 8.73 -9.31
N GLN A 73 -10.52 7.76 -8.81
CA GLN A 73 -10.18 6.34 -8.88
C GLN A 73 -9.88 5.90 -10.31
N LYS A 74 -10.79 6.21 -11.24
CA LYS A 74 -10.65 5.86 -12.66
C LYS A 74 -9.44 6.54 -13.28
N PHE A 75 -9.22 7.82 -12.97
CA PHE A 75 -8.07 8.58 -13.46
C PHE A 75 -6.74 7.93 -13.03
N PHE A 76 -6.56 7.63 -11.74
CA PHE A 76 -5.31 7.04 -11.27
C PHE A 76 -5.07 5.63 -11.83
N ALA A 77 -6.13 4.83 -11.97
CA ALA A 77 -6.03 3.50 -12.59
C ALA A 77 -5.68 3.55 -14.08
N GLU A 78 -6.33 4.41 -14.86
CA GLU A 78 -6.19 4.46 -16.32
C GLU A 78 -4.98 5.29 -16.78
N HIS A 79 -4.69 6.40 -16.10
CA HIS A 79 -3.68 7.36 -16.52
C HIS A 79 -2.47 7.41 -15.59
N GLY A 80 -2.67 7.22 -14.28
CA GLY A 80 -1.61 7.31 -13.28
C GLY A 80 -0.80 6.04 -13.06
N SER A 81 -1.26 4.89 -13.57
CA SER A 81 -0.77 3.59 -13.13
C SER A 81 0.69 3.30 -13.45
N ASP A 82 1.22 3.83 -14.56
CA ASP A 82 2.64 3.72 -14.90
C ASP A 82 3.53 4.47 -13.89
N ILE A 83 3.14 5.70 -13.52
CA ILE A 83 3.86 6.54 -12.55
C ILE A 83 3.73 5.93 -11.15
N ILE A 84 2.54 5.44 -10.80
CA ILE A 84 2.30 4.74 -9.53
C ILE A 84 3.16 3.48 -9.44
N MET A 85 3.30 2.70 -10.50
CA MET A 85 4.19 1.52 -10.49
C MET A 85 5.64 1.91 -10.16
N ALA A 86 6.14 3.01 -10.71
CA ALA A 86 7.48 3.52 -10.44
C ALA A 86 7.63 4.08 -9.00
N HIS A 87 6.63 4.85 -8.54
CA HIS A 87 6.72 5.73 -7.36
C HIS A 87 5.74 5.38 -6.22
N HIS A 88 5.23 4.15 -6.19
CA HIS A 88 4.35 3.68 -5.10
C HIS A 88 5.06 3.78 -3.74
N LEU A 89 4.25 4.00 -2.70
CA LEU A 89 4.69 4.00 -1.30
C LEU A 89 4.83 2.58 -0.77
N ARG A 90 3.88 1.72 -1.12
CA ARG A 90 3.81 0.34 -0.63
C ARG A 90 3.14 -0.56 -1.66
N THR A 91 3.62 -1.78 -1.79
CA THR A 91 3.00 -2.81 -2.62
C THR A 91 2.61 -4.00 -1.76
N MET A 92 1.64 -4.79 -2.22
CA MET A 92 1.31 -6.10 -1.66
C MET A 92 0.54 -6.95 -2.68
N PRO A 93 0.70 -8.28 -2.67
CA PRO A 93 -0.03 -9.14 -3.57
C PRO A 93 -1.53 -9.18 -3.24
N VAL A 94 -2.32 -9.33 -4.29
CA VAL A 94 -3.74 -9.64 -4.22
C VAL A 94 -4.04 -10.93 -4.96
N SER A 95 -5.21 -11.52 -4.73
CA SER A 95 -5.69 -12.62 -5.57
C SER A 95 -6.25 -12.09 -6.89
N ALA A 96 -6.27 -12.94 -7.92
CA ALA A 96 -6.88 -12.58 -9.21
C ALA A 96 -8.35 -12.16 -9.08
N LYS A 97 -9.08 -12.74 -8.11
CA LYS A 97 -10.48 -12.40 -7.84
C LYS A 97 -10.63 -11.08 -7.09
N VAL A 98 -9.70 -10.71 -6.21
CA VAL A 98 -9.66 -9.35 -5.63
C VAL A 98 -9.43 -8.32 -6.74
N GLU A 99 -8.51 -8.59 -7.67
CA GLU A 99 -8.25 -7.71 -8.81
C GLU A 99 -9.46 -7.60 -9.74
N THR A 100 -10.08 -8.72 -10.11
CA THR A 100 -11.32 -8.73 -10.92
C THR A 100 -12.41 -7.91 -10.24
N LEU A 101 -12.61 -8.11 -8.94
CA LEU A 101 -13.60 -7.39 -8.16
C LEU A 101 -13.30 -5.87 -8.13
N TYR A 102 -12.03 -5.47 -8.02
CA TYR A 102 -11.64 -4.07 -8.11
C TYR A 102 -11.98 -3.49 -9.49
N GLN A 103 -11.62 -4.18 -10.58
CA GLN A 103 -11.87 -3.71 -11.95
C GLN A 103 -13.36 -3.58 -12.26
N GLU A 104 -14.19 -4.54 -11.82
CA GLU A 104 -15.65 -4.49 -11.99
C GLU A 104 -16.32 -3.31 -11.26
N ARG A 105 -15.70 -2.86 -10.17
CA ARG A 105 -16.25 -1.85 -9.27
C ARG A 105 -15.64 -0.46 -9.48
N LEU A 106 -14.52 -0.38 -10.19
CA LEU A 106 -13.79 0.86 -10.48
C LEU A 106 -14.70 1.87 -11.19
N GLY A 107 -14.98 2.99 -10.53
CA GLY A 107 -15.86 4.04 -11.07
C GLY A 107 -17.36 3.69 -11.10
N ALA A 108 -17.79 2.54 -10.58
CA ALA A 108 -19.17 2.07 -10.61
C ALA A 108 -20.03 2.57 -9.42
N VAL A 109 -21.36 2.56 -9.56
CA VAL A 109 -22.32 2.75 -8.45
C VAL A 109 -22.68 1.37 -7.89
N ALA A 110 -22.64 1.14 -6.57
CA ALA A 110 -22.98 -0.17 -6.00
C ALA A 110 -24.49 -0.43 -5.95
N GLN A 111 -25.31 0.57 -5.61
CA GLN A 111 -26.77 0.45 -5.62
C GLN A 111 -27.44 1.84 -5.59
N ARG A 112 -28.62 1.97 -6.20
CA ARG A 112 -29.51 3.15 -6.05
C ARG A 112 -30.61 2.78 -5.07
N GLU A 113 -30.69 3.44 -3.91
CA GLU A 113 -31.84 3.30 -3.02
C GLU A 113 -33.09 3.97 -3.62
N SER A 114 -34.27 3.50 -3.22
CA SER A 114 -35.57 4.11 -3.56
C SER A 114 -35.73 5.55 -3.06
N THR A 115 -34.87 5.96 -2.11
CA THR A 115 -34.77 7.32 -1.54
C THR A 115 -33.90 8.27 -2.38
N GLY A 116 -33.29 7.79 -3.47
CA GLY A 116 -32.38 8.56 -4.32
C GLY A 116 -30.94 8.64 -3.82
N ARG A 117 -30.61 8.01 -2.67
CA ARG A 117 -29.24 7.92 -2.16
C ARG A 117 -28.50 6.77 -2.86
N ASN A 118 -27.32 7.05 -3.40
CA ASN A 118 -26.46 6.02 -3.98
C ASN A 118 -25.68 5.34 -2.85
N ILE A 119 -25.82 4.03 -2.68
CA ILE A 119 -24.86 3.23 -1.91
C ILE A 119 -23.64 3.06 -2.81
N ILE A 120 -22.50 3.60 -2.35
CA ILE A 120 -21.25 3.62 -3.12
C ILE A 120 -20.54 2.29 -2.93
N ASN A 121 -19.84 1.85 -3.97
CA ASN A 121 -18.85 0.80 -3.83
C ASN A 121 -17.58 1.39 -3.22
N GLN A 122 -17.43 1.31 -1.90
CA GLN A 122 -16.31 1.98 -1.23
C GLN A 122 -14.95 1.34 -1.50
N LEU A 123 -14.92 0.18 -2.19
CA LEU A 123 -13.70 -0.60 -2.41
C LEU A 123 -12.90 -0.73 -1.09
N GLU A 124 -13.63 -0.94 0.02
CA GLU A 124 -13.07 -0.88 1.35
C GLU A 124 -12.15 -2.09 1.57
N ILE A 125 -10.87 -1.81 1.79
CA ILE A 125 -9.88 -2.81 2.18
C ILE A 125 -9.40 -2.42 3.57
N LYS A 126 -9.67 -3.25 4.58
CA LYS A 126 -9.20 -2.96 5.95
C LYS A 126 -7.70 -3.08 6.04
N ARG A 127 -7.06 -2.11 6.69
CA ARG A 127 -5.62 -2.01 6.86
C ARG A 127 -5.21 -2.52 8.25
N PRO A 128 -4.10 -3.26 8.39
CA PRO A 128 -3.57 -3.61 9.70
C PRO A 128 -2.93 -2.38 10.36
N ALA A 129 -2.66 -2.49 11.66
CA ALA A 129 -1.76 -1.60 12.36
C ALA A 129 -0.39 -1.61 11.67
N THR A 130 0.11 -0.42 11.35
CA THR A 130 1.38 -0.23 10.65
C THR A 130 2.24 0.77 11.39
N ASP A 131 3.56 0.59 11.29
CA ASP A 131 4.52 1.54 11.82
C ASP A 131 4.48 2.80 10.97
N PRO A 132 4.24 4.00 11.53
CA PRO A 132 4.06 5.22 10.72
C PRO A 132 5.29 5.63 9.90
N ALA A 133 6.48 5.21 10.31
CA ALA A 133 7.73 5.55 9.62
C ALA A 133 8.03 4.60 8.44
N SER A 134 7.80 3.31 8.63
CA SER A 134 8.13 2.27 7.66
C SER A 134 6.92 1.71 6.88
N PHE A 135 5.69 2.06 7.28
CA PHE A 135 4.42 1.52 6.78
C PHE A 135 4.31 -0.01 6.86
N ARG A 136 5.15 -0.64 7.68
CA ARG A 136 5.18 -2.09 7.86
C ARG A 136 4.17 -2.53 8.91
N PRO A 137 3.45 -3.65 8.71
CA PRO A 137 2.55 -4.17 9.73
C PRO A 137 3.27 -4.41 11.06
N LEU A 138 2.60 -4.09 12.16
CA LEU A 138 3.09 -4.30 13.53
C LEU A 138 2.04 -5.08 14.33
N LEU A 139 2.49 -5.87 15.30
CA LEU A 139 1.61 -6.47 16.30
C LEU A 139 1.72 -5.70 17.61
N PHE A 140 0.61 -5.14 18.09
CA PHE A 140 0.60 -4.50 19.40
C PHE A 140 0.80 -5.53 20.51
N GLY A 141 1.66 -5.21 21.48
CA GLY A 141 1.88 -5.96 22.69
C GLY A 141 0.59 -6.13 23.50
N SER A 142 -0.33 -5.15 23.43
CA SER A 142 -1.67 -5.27 24.00
C SER A 142 -2.50 -6.42 23.40
N SER A 143 -2.38 -6.68 22.10
CA SER A 143 -3.05 -7.79 21.42
C SER A 143 -2.46 -9.15 21.81
N LEU A 144 -1.13 -9.22 21.92
CA LEU A 144 -0.43 -10.41 22.41
C LEU A 144 -0.77 -10.67 23.89
N LYS A 145 -0.73 -9.63 24.74
CA LYS A 145 -1.09 -9.70 26.15
C LYS A 145 -2.54 -10.13 26.36
N GLY A 146 -3.47 -9.66 25.53
CA GLY A 146 -4.86 -10.09 25.57
C GLY A 146 -5.01 -11.60 25.32
N SER A 147 -4.24 -12.14 24.37
CA SER A 147 -4.23 -13.56 24.04
C SER A 147 -3.64 -14.39 25.20
N LEU A 148 -2.48 -13.97 25.73
CA LEU A 148 -1.87 -14.57 26.93
C LEU A 148 -2.84 -14.55 28.12
N ARG A 149 -3.50 -13.41 28.36
CA ARG A 149 -4.47 -13.21 29.44
C ARG A 149 -5.60 -14.22 29.37
N THR A 150 -6.17 -14.47 28.18
CA THR A 150 -7.22 -15.48 28.02
C THR A 150 -6.74 -16.88 28.42
N ALA A 151 -5.57 -17.32 27.94
CA ALA A 151 -5.04 -18.65 28.28
C ALA A 151 -4.68 -18.81 29.77
N ILE A 152 -4.10 -17.76 30.38
CA ILE A 152 -3.76 -17.74 31.81
C ILE A 152 -5.05 -17.78 32.67
N LEU A 153 -6.08 -17.02 32.28
CA LEU A 153 -7.37 -17.01 32.96
C LEU A 153 -8.07 -18.36 32.86
N ASP A 154 -8.08 -18.99 31.68
CA ASP A 154 -8.71 -20.30 31.46
C ASP A 154 -8.02 -21.38 32.31
N SER A 155 -6.68 -21.39 32.32
CA SER A 155 -5.90 -22.32 33.14
C SER A 155 -6.08 -22.07 34.65
N SER A 156 -6.25 -20.82 35.07
CA SER A 156 -6.53 -20.48 36.47
C SER A 156 -7.95 -20.86 36.86
N LEU A 157 -8.91 -20.71 35.95
CA LEU A 157 -10.30 -21.10 36.13
C LEU A 157 -10.46 -22.62 36.23
N ALA A 158 -9.68 -23.39 35.47
CA ALA A 158 -9.67 -24.84 35.52
C ALA A 158 -9.42 -25.39 36.94
N LYS A 159 -8.69 -24.64 37.78
CA LYS A 159 -8.40 -24.97 39.19
C LYS A 159 -9.59 -24.72 40.13
N ILE A 160 -10.62 -24.01 39.67
CA ILE A 160 -11.85 -23.77 40.44
C ILE A 160 -12.83 -24.91 40.09
N PRO A 161 -13.30 -25.69 41.08
CA PRO A 161 -14.26 -26.78 40.87
C PRO A 161 -15.51 -26.29 40.13
N ALA A 162 -16.04 -27.11 39.21
CA ALA A 162 -17.17 -26.74 38.36
C ALA A 162 -18.39 -26.28 39.19
N GLN A 163 -18.69 -26.94 40.31
CA GLN A 163 -19.76 -26.55 41.22
C GLN A 163 -19.61 -25.13 41.82
N ASN A 164 -18.39 -24.60 41.87
CA ASN A 164 -18.07 -23.29 42.45
C ASN A 164 -18.01 -22.18 41.39
N ARG A 165 -18.23 -22.52 40.11
CA ARG A 165 -18.16 -21.58 39.00
C ARG A 165 -19.34 -20.59 39.04
N GLY A 166 -20.53 -21.03 39.46
CA GLY A 166 -21.67 -20.12 39.64
C GLY A 166 -22.22 -19.55 38.31
N ALA A 167 -23.12 -18.58 38.39
CA ALA A 167 -23.80 -17.99 37.24
C ALA A 167 -22.89 -17.07 36.40
N PHE A 168 -23.41 -16.60 35.26
CA PHE A 168 -22.77 -15.62 34.40
C PHE A 168 -22.31 -14.38 35.20
N MET A 169 -21.09 -13.92 34.94
CA MET A 169 -20.50 -12.72 35.52
C MET A 169 -19.93 -11.83 34.41
N ARG A 170 -19.89 -10.52 34.66
CA ARG A 170 -19.15 -9.60 33.77
C ARG A 170 -17.67 -9.98 33.78
N GLY A 171 -16.99 -9.79 32.64
CA GLY A 171 -15.60 -10.23 32.48
C GLY A 171 -14.64 -9.71 33.54
N ILE A 172 -14.77 -8.44 33.94
CA ILE A 172 -13.92 -7.84 34.98
C ILE A 172 -14.15 -8.46 36.37
N ASP A 173 -15.41 -8.82 36.68
CA ASP A 173 -15.78 -9.40 37.98
C ASP A 173 -15.31 -10.87 38.03
N LEU A 174 -15.46 -11.61 36.92
CA LEU A 174 -14.96 -12.97 36.77
C LEU A 174 -13.43 -13.02 36.92
N GLU A 175 -12.72 -12.10 36.28
CA GLU A 175 -11.27 -12.02 36.38
C GLU A 175 -10.79 -11.72 37.81
N LYS A 176 -11.39 -10.73 38.47
CA LYS A 176 -11.12 -10.43 39.88
C LYS A 176 -11.34 -11.65 40.77
N LYS A 177 -12.37 -12.44 40.49
CA LYS A 177 -12.64 -13.71 41.19
C LYS A 177 -11.56 -14.76 40.90
N ILE A 178 -11.17 -14.94 39.65
CA ILE A 178 -10.18 -15.96 39.23
C ILE A 178 -8.78 -15.65 39.81
N PHE A 179 -8.36 -14.40 39.74
CA PHE A 179 -7.07 -13.94 40.25
C PHE A 179 -7.11 -13.43 41.69
N ASN A 180 -8.28 -13.50 42.35
CA ASN A 180 -8.47 -13.14 43.75
C ASN A 180 -7.93 -11.74 44.12
N TYR A 181 -8.25 -10.72 43.31
CA TYR A 181 -7.83 -9.35 43.57
C TYR A 181 -8.98 -8.34 43.55
N GLN A 182 -8.80 -7.22 44.23
CA GLN A 182 -9.79 -6.15 44.32
C GLN A 182 -9.34 -4.88 43.59
N LYS A 183 -8.06 -4.54 43.71
CA LYS A 183 -7.45 -3.33 43.12
C LYS A 183 -6.48 -3.67 41.99
N PHE A 184 -6.27 -2.73 41.07
CA PHE A 184 -5.42 -2.93 39.92
C PHE A 184 -3.96 -3.29 40.29
N GLU A 185 -3.42 -2.77 41.40
CA GLU A 185 -2.03 -3.06 41.80
C GLU A 185 -1.81 -4.54 42.17
N GLN A 186 -2.90 -5.25 42.46
CA GLN A 186 -2.92 -6.66 42.83
C GLN A 186 -3.12 -7.59 41.61
N ASP A 187 -3.31 -7.06 40.39
CA ASP A 187 -3.45 -7.88 39.19
C ASP A 187 -2.11 -8.57 38.86
N PRO A 188 -2.04 -9.92 38.85
CA PRO A 188 -0.81 -10.64 38.55
C PRO A 188 -0.29 -10.38 37.13
N LEU A 189 -1.15 -9.99 36.19
CA LEU A 189 -0.73 -9.64 34.83
C LEU A 189 0.03 -8.31 34.76
N ARG A 190 0.09 -7.52 35.83
CA ARG A 190 1.01 -6.37 35.93
C ARG A 190 2.48 -6.81 35.92
N LEU A 191 2.78 -8.02 36.39
CA LEU A 191 4.13 -8.60 36.42
C LEU A 191 4.58 -9.17 35.06
N LEU A 192 3.68 -9.18 34.07
CA LEU A 192 3.92 -9.61 32.70
C LEU A 192 3.88 -8.39 31.78
N GLN A 193 5.03 -8.02 31.22
CA GLN A 193 5.16 -6.94 30.24
C GLN A 193 5.58 -7.53 28.90
N ILE A 194 4.91 -7.11 27.83
CA ILE A 194 5.20 -7.56 26.47
C ILE A 194 5.29 -6.34 25.57
N SER A 195 6.33 -6.26 24.75
CA SER A 195 6.51 -5.17 23.81
C SER A 195 5.57 -5.33 22.60
N ASP A 196 5.45 -4.26 21.81
CA ASP A 196 5.01 -4.40 20.44
C ASP A 196 6.03 -5.26 19.66
N ALA A 197 5.54 -6.02 18.67
CA ALA A 197 6.38 -6.83 17.80
C ALA A 197 6.43 -6.23 16.39
N HIS A 198 7.66 -6.04 15.90
CA HIS A 198 7.95 -5.43 14.61
C HIS A 198 8.52 -6.47 13.64
N ILE A 199 8.34 -6.25 12.35
CA ILE A 199 8.98 -7.09 11.32
C ILE A 199 10.50 -6.94 11.45
N HIS A 200 11.22 -8.06 11.61
CA HIS A 200 12.66 -8.09 11.87
C HIS A 200 13.43 -8.82 10.75
N GLY A 201 14.59 -8.28 10.36
CA GLY A 201 15.41 -8.75 9.21
C GLY A 201 15.25 -7.91 7.93
N GLY A 202 16.27 -7.94 7.05
CA GLY A 202 16.27 -7.39 5.67
C GLY A 202 16.72 -8.48 4.69
N ASP A 203 16.27 -8.57 3.43
CA ASP A 203 15.81 -7.55 2.50
C ASP A 203 14.33 -7.64 2.07
N GLU A 204 13.78 -6.45 1.79
CA GLU A 204 12.55 -6.13 1.03
C GLU A 204 11.22 -6.59 1.63
N GLY A 205 10.81 -5.82 2.63
CA GLY A 205 9.46 -5.75 3.16
C GLY A 205 8.44 -5.11 2.21
N GLU A 206 8.41 -5.56 0.95
CA GLU A 206 7.36 -5.15 0.00
C GLU A 206 6.23 -6.18 -0.09
N MET A 207 6.34 -7.38 0.52
CA MET A 207 5.25 -8.37 0.51
C MET A 207 5.15 -9.15 1.83
N ALA A 208 5.30 -8.48 2.97
CA ALA A 208 5.09 -9.11 4.29
C ALA A 208 3.63 -9.46 4.57
N SER A 209 2.71 -8.86 3.81
CA SER A 209 1.27 -9.08 3.89
C SER A 209 0.67 -9.23 2.50
N ARG A 210 -0.56 -9.74 2.44
CA ARG A 210 -1.38 -9.81 1.23
C ARG A 210 -2.84 -9.47 1.55
N VAL A 211 -3.60 -9.14 0.52
CA VAL A 211 -5.04 -8.92 0.65
C VAL A 211 -5.79 -10.25 0.56
N PHE A 212 -6.69 -10.49 1.50
CA PHE A 212 -7.55 -11.67 1.55
C PHE A 212 -9.03 -11.30 1.52
N PHE A 213 -9.85 -12.20 1.01
CA PHE A 213 -11.24 -12.25 1.43
C PHE A 213 -11.33 -12.92 2.80
N ALA A 214 -11.90 -12.22 3.78
CA ALA A 214 -12.36 -12.81 5.02
C ALA A 214 -13.81 -13.27 4.83
N LEU A 215 -13.97 -14.59 4.86
CA LEU A 215 -15.18 -15.29 4.50
C LEU A 215 -15.84 -15.84 5.76
N ASN A 216 -17.06 -15.39 6.06
CA ASN A 216 -17.83 -15.96 7.15
C ASN A 216 -18.61 -17.20 6.66
N ARG A 217 -18.32 -18.36 7.27
CA ARG A 217 -18.87 -19.68 6.96
C ARG A 217 -19.54 -20.28 8.19
N LYS A 218 -20.58 -21.10 7.97
CA LYS A 218 -21.25 -21.82 9.05
C LYS A 218 -20.39 -23.00 9.52
N LYS A 219 -20.31 -23.21 10.84
CA LYS A 219 -19.60 -24.34 11.46
C LYS A 219 -20.35 -25.67 11.35
N PHE A 220 -21.67 -25.61 11.18
CA PHE A 220 -22.57 -26.76 11.20
C PHE A 220 -23.53 -26.72 10.00
N VAL A 221 -23.88 -27.89 9.45
CA VAL A 221 -24.93 -28.03 8.42
C VAL A 221 -26.28 -27.77 9.07
N GLN A 222 -27.09 -26.89 8.47
CA GLN A 222 -28.51 -26.78 8.80
C GLN A 222 -29.30 -27.63 7.80
N GLU A 223 -29.94 -28.71 8.26
CA GLU A 223 -30.67 -29.69 7.43
C GLU A 223 -31.73 -29.07 6.49
N LYS A 224 -32.21 -27.86 6.77
CA LYS A 224 -33.26 -27.17 5.99
C LYS A 224 -32.77 -26.01 5.11
N ILE A 225 -31.48 -25.68 5.13
CA ILE A 225 -30.94 -24.52 4.40
C ILE A 225 -29.60 -24.91 3.75
N ASN A 226 -29.61 -25.11 2.42
CA ASN A 226 -28.43 -25.46 1.61
C ASN A 226 -27.34 -24.38 1.51
N THR A 227 -27.47 -23.24 2.20
CA THR A 227 -26.46 -22.18 2.17
C THR A 227 -25.46 -22.33 3.33
N ARG A 228 -24.25 -22.79 2.99
CA ARG A 228 -23.06 -22.86 3.85
C ARG A 228 -22.37 -21.50 4.04
N ALA A 229 -22.60 -20.54 3.13
CA ALA A 229 -22.05 -19.20 3.18
C ALA A 229 -23.01 -18.20 3.86
N SER A 230 -22.45 -17.27 4.63
CA SER A 230 -23.16 -16.04 5.00
C SER A 230 -22.87 -14.94 3.96
N ASN A 231 -23.77 -13.95 3.82
CA ASN A 231 -23.58 -12.81 2.91
C ASN A 231 -22.57 -11.78 3.43
N LEU A 232 -21.79 -12.12 4.47
CA LEU A 232 -20.79 -11.23 5.07
C LEU A 232 -19.40 -11.63 4.58
N ASP A 233 -18.86 -10.81 3.69
CA ASP A 233 -17.48 -10.84 3.23
C ASP A 233 -16.82 -9.49 3.48
N VAL A 234 -15.57 -9.53 3.94
CA VAL A 234 -14.74 -8.35 4.16
C VAL A 234 -13.44 -8.56 3.41
N ILE A 235 -12.93 -7.51 2.77
CA ILE A 235 -11.60 -7.54 2.16
C ILE A 235 -10.64 -6.85 3.14
N LEU A 236 -9.54 -7.52 3.45
CA LEU A 236 -8.58 -6.99 4.41
C LEU A 236 -7.17 -7.47 4.11
N GLU A 237 -6.21 -6.61 4.42
CA GLU A 237 -4.80 -6.93 4.33
C GLU A 237 -4.36 -7.66 5.62
N SER A 238 -3.72 -8.82 5.49
CA SER A 238 -3.17 -9.60 6.61
C SER A 238 -1.71 -9.95 6.36
N LEU A 239 -0.94 -10.08 7.44
CA LEU A 239 0.39 -10.70 7.38
C LEU A 239 0.30 -12.07 6.71
N THR A 240 1.22 -12.31 5.79
CA THR A 240 1.26 -13.56 5.04
C THR A 240 1.70 -14.69 5.98
N PRO A 241 1.00 -15.84 5.98
CA PRO A 241 1.39 -16.99 6.80
C PRO A 241 2.75 -17.56 6.38
N ALA A 242 3.28 -18.41 7.25
CA ALA A 242 4.40 -19.30 6.98
C ALA A 242 5.67 -18.53 6.59
N ARG A 243 5.99 -17.49 7.36
CA ARG A 243 7.30 -16.80 7.33
C ARG A 243 8.00 -16.99 8.68
N PRO A 244 9.13 -17.70 8.73
CA PRO A 244 9.74 -18.07 9.99
C PRO A 244 10.26 -16.81 10.65
N ARG A 245 9.88 -16.63 11.92
CA ARG A 245 10.38 -15.60 12.82
C ARG A 245 10.24 -14.18 12.24
N LEU A 246 9.18 -13.96 11.46
CA LEU A 246 8.91 -12.71 10.76
C LEU A 246 8.92 -11.49 11.70
N LEU A 247 8.41 -11.68 12.91
CA LEU A 247 8.24 -10.61 13.90
C LEU A 247 9.15 -10.84 15.10
N ALA A 248 9.66 -9.76 15.66
CA ALA A 248 10.45 -9.75 16.88
C ALA A 248 9.85 -8.80 17.92
N GLY A 249 9.85 -9.23 19.18
CA GLY A 249 9.47 -8.43 20.34
C GLY A 249 10.19 -8.91 21.60
N SER A 250 9.73 -8.49 22.78
CA SER A 250 10.25 -8.93 24.07
C SER A 250 9.15 -9.24 25.07
N LEU A 251 9.46 -10.15 26.00
CA LEU A 251 8.63 -10.52 27.15
C LEU A 251 9.45 -10.35 28.42
N HIS A 252 8.97 -9.52 29.35
CA HIS A 252 9.59 -9.31 30.64
C HIS A 252 8.67 -9.85 31.74
N LEU A 253 9.21 -10.75 32.57
CA LEU A 253 8.50 -11.35 33.70
C LEU A 253 9.13 -10.89 35.01
N THR A 254 8.29 -10.47 35.95
CA THR A 254 8.71 -10.10 37.31
C THR A 254 8.26 -11.16 38.30
N ARG A 255 9.21 -11.75 39.02
CA ARG A 255 8.98 -12.70 40.11
C ARG A 255 9.10 -12.00 41.46
N LEU A 256 8.07 -12.14 42.28
CA LEU A 256 8.06 -11.57 43.63
C LEU A 256 8.40 -12.65 44.65
N ASP A 257 9.37 -12.36 45.50
CA ASP A 257 9.75 -13.28 46.58
C ASP A 257 8.80 -13.21 47.78
N ALA A 258 8.93 -14.16 48.70
CA ALA A 258 8.06 -14.26 49.87
C ALA A 258 8.18 -13.04 50.80
N GLN A 259 9.35 -12.39 50.87
CA GLN A 259 9.54 -11.20 51.69
C GLN A 259 8.79 -10.00 51.12
N GLU A 260 8.84 -9.78 49.81
CA GLU A 260 8.11 -8.72 49.13
C GLU A 260 6.60 -8.90 49.23
N ARG A 261 6.12 -10.14 49.05
CA ARG A 261 4.71 -10.49 49.23
C ARG A 261 4.25 -10.29 50.68
N GLY A 262 5.11 -10.59 51.65
CA GLY A 262 4.85 -10.35 53.06
C GLY A 262 4.77 -8.85 53.41
N LYS A 263 5.73 -8.06 52.92
CA LYS A 263 5.85 -6.63 53.24
C LYS A 263 4.74 -5.77 52.61
N TYR A 264 4.25 -6.15 51.44
CA TYR A 264 3.29 -5.35 50.67
C TYR A 264 2.02 -6.14 50.32
N ARG A 265 1.59 -7.08 51.17
CA ARG A 265 0.51 -8.04 50.92
C ARG A 265 -0.77 -7.46 50.29
N GLU A 266 -1.14 -6.23 50.65
CA GLU A 266 -2.33 -5.56 50.10
C GLU A 266 -2.08 -4.76 48.80
N LYS A 267 -0.83 -4.61 48.38
CA LYS A 267 -0.37 -3.76 47.26
C LYS A 267 0.37 -4.51 46.16
N VAL A 268 0.59 -5.81 46.30
CA VAL A 268 1.25 -6.64 45.29
C VAL A 268 0.37 -7.84 44.93
N PRO A 269 0.52 -8.38 43.70
CA PRO A 269 -0.21 -9.59 43.32
C PRO A 269 0.12 -10.77 44.24
N ASP A 270 -0.84 -11.69 44.42
CA ASP A 270 -0.67 -12.91 45.21
C ASP A 270 0.00 -14.06 44.44
N ARG A 271 0.13 -13.89 43.11
CA ARG A 271 0.69 -14.86 42.17
C ARG A 271 1.59 -14.19 41.14
N ASP A 272 2.48 -14.97 40.55
CA ASP A 272 3.29 -14.62 39.38
C ASP A 272 3.37 -15.83 38.45
N PHE A 273 3.84 -15.60 37.22
CA PHE A 273 3.91 -16.63 36.17
C PHE A 273 5.33 -16.70 35.62
N SER A 274 5.87 -17.91 35.54
CA SER A 274 7.14 -18.20 34.86
C SER A 274 6.92 -18.34 33.36
N LEU A 275 8.00 -18.44 32.58
CA LEU A 275 7.87 -18.76 31.16
C LEU A 275 7.23 -20.14 30.95
N ASP A 276 7.58 -21.14 31.77
CA ASP A 276 7.02 -22.49 31.68
C ASP A 276 5.52 -22.53 31.98
N ASP A 277 5.06 -21.70 32.93
CA ASP A 277 3.63 -21.50 33.18
C ASP A 277 2.93 -20.97 31.93
N ILE A 278 3.49 -19.92 31.31
CA ILE A 278 2.93 -19.31 30.09
C ILE A 278 2.87 -20.32 28.94
N VAL A 279 3.97 -21.06 28.71
CA VAL A 279 4.05 -22.11 27.68
C VAL A 279 2.96 -23.16 27.92
N THR A 280 2.84 -23.64 29.16
CA THR A 280 1.87 -24.67 29.54
C THR A 280 0.43 -24.19 29.34
N PHE A 281 0.11 -22.98 29.80
CA PHE A 281 -1.24 -22.42 29.72
C PHE A 281 -1.64 -22.13 28.28
N CYS A 282 -0.74 -21.53 27.49
CA CYS A 282 -1.01 -21.24 26.08
C CYS A 282 -1.19 -22.51 25.28
N ASN A 283 -0.26 -23.48 25.39
CA ASN A 283 -0.36 -24.72 24.63
C ASN A 283 -1.59 -25.53 25.02
N SER A 284 -1.94 -25.61 26.30
CA SER A 284 -3.15 -26.32 26.74
C SER A 284 -4.42 -25.69 26.15
N PHE A 285 -4.54 -24.37 26.21
CA PHE A 285 -5.71 -23.65 25.73
C PHE A 285 -5.80 -23.65 24.20
N TYR A 286 -4.75 -23.21 23.51
CA TYR A 286 -4.76 -22.95 22.07
C TYR A 286 -4.68 -24.22 21.23
N ILE A 287 -3.98 -25.27 21.67
CA ILE A 287 -3.94 -26.54 20.92
C ILE A 287 -5.29 -27.25 21.00
N ARG A 288 -5.96 -27.23 22.17
CA ARG A 288 -7.32 -27.76 22.31
C ARG A 288 -8.29 -27.03 21.37
N ASN A 289 -8.30 -25.69 21.43
CA ASN A 289 -9.16 -24.88 20.56
C ASN A 289 -8.85 -25.10 19.07
N PHE A 290 -7.59 -25.33 18.71
CA PHE A 290 -7.20 -25.68 17.35
C PHE A 290 -7.87 -26.98 16.91
N HIS A 291 -7.71 -28.07 17.68
CA HIS A 291 -8.27 -29.37 17.32
C HIS A 291 -9.81 -29.35 17.22
N GLU A 292 -10.49 -28.69 18.18
CA GLU A 292 -11.95 -28.53 18.17
C GLU A 292 -12.44 -27.75 16.94
N GLU A 293 -11.76 -26.64 16.60
CA GLU A 293 -12.10 -25.87 15.40
C GLU A 293 -11.85 -26.70 14.13
N MET A 294 -10.73 -27.41 14.05
CA MET A 294 -10.38 -28.23 12.89
C MET A 294 -11.38 -29.36 12.67
N GLU A 295 -11.90 -29.99 13.73
CA GLU A 295 -12.95 -31.00 13.61
C GLU A 295 -14.20 -30.45 12.90
N SER A 296 -14.67 -29.27 13.32
CA SER A 296 -15.79 -28.58 12.68
C SER A 296 -15.48 -28.20 11.23
N LEU A 297 -14.29 -27.68 10.94
CA LEU A 297 -13.94 -27.28 9.57
C LEU A 297 -13.79 -28.48 8.63
N ARG A 298 -13.20 -29.58 9.08
CA ARG A 298 -13.10 -30.84 8.32
C ARG A 298 -14.47 -31.40 8.01
N SER A 299 -15.38 -31.42 8.98
CA SER A 299 -16.74 -31.94 8.77
C SER A 299 -17.54 -31.15 7.73
N GLN A 300 -17.14 -29.89 7.47
CA GLN A 300 -17.75 -29.01 6.48
C GLN A 300 -16.95 -28.89 5.18
N GLU A 301 -15.81 -29.60 5.06
CA GLU A 301 -14.88 -29.55 3.92
C GLU A 301 -14.35 -28.13 3.63
N LEU A 302 -14.26 -27.27 4.65
CA LEU A 302 -13.89 -25.86 4.50
C LEU A 302 -12.36 -25.65 4.46
N VAL A 303 -11.62 -26.42 5.26
CA VAL A 303 -10.21 -26.15 5.55
C VAL A 303 -9.26 -26.61 4.45
N ASP A 304 -8.15 -25.91 4.29
CA ASP A 304 -6.99 -26.39 3.53
C ASP A 304 -6.34 -27.59 4.25
N VAL A 305 -6.45 -28.77 3.64
CA VAL A 305 -5.99 -30.04 4.21
C VAL A 305 -4.46 -30.11 4.33
N ASP A 306 -3.72 -29.47 3.43
CA ASP A 306 -2.25 -29.48 3.49
C ASP A 306 -1.77 -28.57 4.61
N TRP A 307 -2.36 -27.38 4.74
CA TRP A 307 -2.10 -26.46 5.84
C TRP A 307 -2.41 -27.13 7.18
N GLU A 308 -3.58 -27.76 7.31
CA GLU A 308 -3.98 -28.47 8.51
C GLU A 308 -3.00 -29.61 8.87
N ARG A 309 -2.62 -30.43 7.88
CA ARG A 309 -1.66 -31.51 8.08
C ARG A 309 -0.32 -30.96 8.57
N ALA A 310 0.14 -29.86 7.99
CA ALA A 310 1.41 -29.24 8.38
C ALA A 310 1.34 -28.61 9.78
N MET A 311 0.22 -27.96 10.13
CA MET A 311 -0.04 -27.47 11.49
C MET A 311 -0.01 -28.58 12.54
N ASN A 312 -0.68 -29.71 12.29
CA ASN A 312 -0.68 -30.85 13.22
C ASN A 312 0.73 -31.40 13.45
N ARG A 313 1.57 -31.47 12.41
CA ARG A 313 2.98 -31.88 12.56
C ARG A 313 3.75 -30.89 13.45
N LEU A 314 3.61 -29.58 13.21
CA LEU A 314 4.27 -28.56 14.03
C LEU A 314 3.84 -28.64 15.50
N ILE A 315 2.55 -28.74 15.76
CA ILE A 315 1.98 -28.87 17.11
C ILE A 315 2.52 -30.10 17.84
N GLY A 316 2.72 -31.21 17.12
CA GLY A 316 3.31 -32.44 17.67
C GLY A 316 4.71 -32.24 18.25
N GLU A 317 5.51 -31.33 17.68
CA GLU A 317 6.87 -31.06 18.15
C GLU A 317 6.97 -29.96 19.21
N ILE A 318 5.95 -29.10 19.38
CA ILE A 318 5.99 -27.97 20.34
C ILE A 318 6.36 -28.43 21.75
N LYS A 319 5.84 -29.57 22.21
CA LYS A 319 6.11 -30.09 23.57
C LYS A 319 7.59 -30.36 23.85
N GLY A 320 8.37 -30.67 22.81
CA GLY A 320 9.81 -30.92 22.92
C GLY A 320 10.68 -29.66 22.85
N ARG A 321 10.07 -28.48 22.71
CA ARG A 321 10.79 -27.22 22.45
C ARG A 321 10.55 -26.22 23.58
N PRO A 322 11.52 -26.04 24.51
CA PRO A 322 11.40 -25.08 25.59
C PRO A 322 11.11 -23.66 25.09
N GLY A 323 10.30 -22.91 25.85
CA GLY A 323 9.94 -21.53 25.50
C GLY A 323 9.07 -21.39 24.24
N THR A 324 8.60 -22.48 23.64
CA THR A 324 7.80 -22.47 22.42
C THR A 324 6.32 -22.69 22.72
N PHE A 325 5.47 -21.83 22.21
CA PHE A 325 4.03 -21.96 22.42
C PHE A 325 3.17 -21.42 21.27
N LEU A 326 1.97 -21.98 21.16
CA LEU A 326 0.95 -21.56 20.22
C LEU A 326 0.10 -20.44 20.81
N LEU A 327 -0.20 -19.43 20.01
CA LEU A 327 -1.15 -18.37 20.30
C LEU A 327 -2.14 -18.20 19.14
N ARG A 328 -3.29 -17.60 19.44
CA ARG A 328 -4.18 -17.06 18.42
C ARG A 328 -4.56 -15.63 18.74
N CYS A 329 -4.21 -14.69 17.87
CA CYS A 329 -4.38 -13.26 18.11
C CYS A 329 -4.95 -12.51 16.90
N GLY A 330 -5.51 -11.33 17.15
CA GLY A 330 -6.01 -10.43 16.11
C GLY A 330 -7.50 -10.55 15.77
N PHE A 331 -7.84 -10.08 14.58
CA PHE A 331 -9.20 -10.02 14.06
C PHE A 331 -9.64 -11.38 13.53
N HIS A 332 -10.95 -11.64 13.56
CA HIS A 332 -11.53 -12.88 13.01
C HIS A 332 -11.05 -14.22 13.62
N THR A 333 -10.48 -14.22 14.82
CA THR A 333 -9.97 -15.43 15.52
C THR A 333 -11.02 -16.32 16.22
N GLY A 334 -12.31 -16.08 15.97
CA GLY A 334 -13.40 -16.74 16.69
C GLY A 334 -13.61 -16.25 18.13
N ALA A 335 -14.80 -16.50 18.68
CA ALA A 335 -15.17 -16.08 20.03
C ALA A 335 -14.56 -17.02 21.08
N GLU A 336 -14.43 -18.30 20.76
CA GLU A 336 -13.90 -19.35 21.63
C GLU A 336 -12.43 -19.09 22.01
N SER A 337 -11.66 -18.47 21.11
CA SER A 337 -10.26 -18.06 21.36
C SER A 337 -10.12 -16.81 22.24
N LYS A 338 -11.23 -16.13 22.56
CA LYS A 338 -11.29 -14.86 23.31
C LYS A 338 -12.16 -14.94 24.57
N THR A 339 -12.73 -16.11 24.86
CA THR A 339 -13.66 -16.34 25.95
C THR A 339 -13.25 -17.56 26.76
N LEU A 340 -13.64 -17.58 28.03
CA LEU A 340 -13.26 -18.65 28.96
C LEU A 340 -14.29 -19.78 28.92
N GLU A 341 -13.82 -21.02 28.90
CA GLU A 341 -14.69 -22.18 28.88
C GLU A 341 -15.55 -22.27 30.16
N GLY A 342 -16.81 -22.68 30.01
CA GLY A 342 -17.78 -22.72 31.11
C GLY A 342 -18.41 -21.37 31.48
N TYR A 343 -17.96 -20.25 30.91
CA TYR A 343 -18.56 -18.92 31.08
C TYR A 343 -18.86 -18.21 29.75
N ARG A 344 -18.80 -18.94 28.63
CA ARG A 344 -19.10 -18.40 27.31
C ARG A 344 -20.58 -18.02 27.24
N ASN A 345 -20.84 -16.81 26.78
CA ASN A 345 -22.18 -16.26 26.60
C ASN A 345 -22.22 -15.47 25.29
N ILE A 346 -22.07 -16.19 24.18
CA ILE A 346 -21.84 -15.64 22.83
C ILE A 346 -23.18 -15.29 22.20
N SER A 347 -23.35 -14.01 21.84
CA SER A 347 -24.56 -13.54 21.16
C SER A 347 -24.59 -13.99 19.71
N VAL A 348 -25.61 -14.76 19.35
CA VAL A 348 -25.87 -15.28 18.00
C VAL A 348 -27.17 -14.68 17.48
N LYS A 349 -27.08 -13.91 16.40
CA LYS A 349 -28.24 -13.27 15.77
C LYS A 349 -29.09 -14.31 15.01
N GLN A 350 -30.38 -14.36 15.32
CA GLN A 350 -31.39 -15.17 14.64
C GLN A 350 -32.53 -14.28 14.12
N LYS A 351 -33.45 -14.85 13.34
CA LYS A 351 -34.62 -14.11 12.81
C LYS A 351 -35.52 -13.55 13.92
N SER A 352 -35.62 -14.25 15.04
CA SER A 352 -36.45 -13.90 16.20
C SER A 352 -35.75 -13.01 17.24
N GLY A 353 -34.50 -12.60 17.00
CA GLY A 353 -33.68 -11.85 17.94
C GLY A 353 -32.35 -12.53 18.22
N ASN A 354 -31.68 -12.14 19.30
CA ASN A 354 -30.39 -12.71 19.68
C ASN A 354 -30.59 -13.86 20.68
N VAL A 355 -29.93 -14.99 20.41
CA VAL A 355 -29.80 -16.11 21.36
C VAL A 355 -28.38 -16.12 21.87
N PHE A 356 -28.18 -16.47 23.13
CA PHE A 356 -26.85 -16.60 23.71
C PHE A 356 -26.47 -18.07 23.86
N LEU A 357 -25.33 -18.44 23.30
CA LEU A 357 -24.82 -19.82 23.26
C LEU A 357 -23.42 -19.87 23.90
N ASP A 358 -22.97 -21.07 24.24
CA ASP A 358 -21.60 -21.33 24.69
C ASP A 358 -20.60 -21.50 23.54
N HIS A 359 -21.06 -21.45 22.29
CA HIS A 359 -20.24 -21.59 21.08
C HIS A 359 -20.69 -20.63 19.97
N ALA A 360 -19.80 -20.33 19.03
CA ALA A 360 -20.14 -19.59 17.82
C ALA A 360 -20.72 -20.54 16.75
N THR A 361 -21.70 -20.05 15.99
CA THR A 361 -22.30 -20.82 14.87
C THR A 361 -21.58 -20.59 13.53
N THR A 362 -20.67 -19.62 13.49
CA THR A 362 -19.90 -19.24 12.31
C THR A 362 -18.42 -19.10 12.61
N VAL A 363 -17.62 -19.20 11.55
CA VAL A 363 -16.17 -19.09 11.57
C VAL A 363 -15.73 -18.19 10.42
N TRP A 364 -14.70 -17.39 10.66
CA TRP A 364 -14.10 -16.53 9.66
C TRP A 364 -12.83 -17.18 9.12
N LEU A 365 -12.76 -17.31 7.80
CA LEU A 365 -11.67 -17.99 7.12
C LEU A 365 -11.13 -17.11 5.99
N ALA A 366 -9.82 -17.17 5.79
CA ALA A 366 -9.13 -16.50 4.71
C ALA A 366 -9.27 -17.30 3.42
N GLY A 367 -9.64 -16.62 2.34
CA GLY A 367 -9.71 -17.19 1.00
C GLY A 367 -9.30 -16.19 -0.07
N ASP A 368 -9.17 -16.69 -1.28
CA ASP A 368 -8.77 -15.92 -2.46
C ASP A 368 -9.97 -15.50 -3.31
N ALA A 369 -11.17 -16.05 -3.08
CA ALA A 369 -12.41 -15.67 -3.76
C ALA A 369 -13.60 -15.58 -2.79
N LYS A 370 -14.54 -14.68 -3.07
CA LYS A 370 -15.77 -14.50 -2.28
C LYS A 370 -16.59 -15.79 -2.15
N GLU A 371 -16.69 -16.54 -3.24
CA GLU A 371 -17.48 -17.77 -3.36
C GLU A 371 -16.73 -19.02 -2.88
N GLN A 372 -15.48 -18.88 -2.43
CA GLN A 372 -14.66 -20.03 -2.06
C GLN A 372 -15.26 -20.79 -0.86
N MET A 373 -15.36 -22.11 -0.98
CA MET A 373 -15.98 -23.00 0.01
C MET A 373 -15.05 -24.07 0.56
N SER A 374 -13.83 -24.20 0.03
CA SER A 374 -12.83 -25.18 0.45
C SER A 374 -11.43 -24.59 0.32
N GLY A 375 -10.42 -25.23 0.91
CA GLY A 375 -9.04 -24.72 0.85
C GLY A 375 -8.89 -23.39 1.59
N LEU A 376 -9.69 -23.17 2.64
CA LEU A 376 -9.69 -21.95 3.43
C LEU A 376 -8.81 -22.10 4.66
N ILE A 377 -8.20 -21.02 5.12
CA ILE A 377 -7.30 -21.02 6.28
C ILE A 377 -7.90 -20.16 7.40
N PRO A 378 -8.02 -20.63 8.65
CA PRO A 378 -8.50 -19.82 9.78
C PRO A 378 -7.53 -18.67 10.10
N PHE A 379 -8.04 -17.54 10.58
CA PHE A 379 -7.17 -16.40 10.93
C PHE A 379 -6.47 -16.54 12.30
N GLY A 380 -5.30 -15.93 12.39
CA GLY A 380 -4.67 -15.46 13.63
C GLY A 380 -3.78 -16.43 14.39
N TRP A 381 -3.56 -17.66 13.91
CA TRP A 381 -2.59 -18.59 14.48
C TRP A 381 -1.15 -18.08 14.38
N LEU A 382 -0.46 -18.10 15.52
CA LEU A 382 0.88 -17.53 15.70
C LEU A 382 1.71 -18.48 16.57
N LEU A 383 2.89 -18.85 16.09
CA LEU A 383 3.89 -19.56 16.88
C LEU A 383 4.80 -18.54 17.55
N VAL A 384 5.09 -18.72 18.82
CA VAL A 384 6.03 -17.87 19.58
C VAL A 384 7.17 -18.72 20.11
N GLU A 385 8.39 -18.32 19.79
CA GLU A 385 9.64 -18.81 20.38
C GLU A 385 10.17 -17.73 21.34
N ALA A 386 10.13 -18.01 22.64
CA ALA A 386 10.70 -17.16 23.69
C ALA A 386 12.04 -17.73 24.15
N THR A 387 13.09 -16.93 24.01
CA THR A 387 14.46 -17.30 24.42
C THR A 387 14.99 -16.27 25.41
N PRO A 388 15.82 -16.64 26.40
CA PRO A 388 16.53 -15.64 27.20
C PRO A 388 17.23 -14.63 26.30
N GLU A 389 17.31 -13.36 26.72
CA GLU A 389 17.95 -12.32 25.91
C GLU A 389 19.39 -12.72 25.50
N GLY A 390 19.68 -12.70 24.19
CA GLY A 390 20.95 -13.17 23.64
C GLY A 390 21.11 -14.70 23.54
N GLY A 391 20.09 -15.47 23.92
CA GLY A 391 20.07 -16.93 23.82
C GLY A 391 19.94 -17.43 22.37
N PRO A 392 20.42 -18.66 22.08
CA PRO A 392 20.32 -19.22 20.74
C PRO A 392 18.89 -19.62 20.40
N LEU A 393 18.52 -19.44 19.13
CA LEU A 393 17.29 -20.02 18.57
C LEU A 393 17.61 -21.42 18.05
N SER A 394 16.85 -22.42 18.47
CA SER A 394 17.00 -23.78 17.96
C SER A 394 16.64 -23.86 16.47
N GLU A 395 17.39 -24.62 15.67
CA GLU A 395 16.99 -24.93 14.30
C GLU A 395 15.71 -25.78 14.29
N TRP A 396 14.77 -25.46 13.39
CA TRP A 396 13.50 -26.17 13.30
C TRP A 396 13.16 -26.49 11.85
N THR A 397 13.69 -27.59 11.34
CA THR A 397 13.50 -28.04 9.95
C THR A 397 12.04 -28.09 9.53
N LEU A 398 11.15 -28.62 10.38
CA LEU A 398 9.72 -28.67 10.06
C LEU A 398 9.06 -27.28 9.96
N LEU A 399 9.49 -26.32 10.78
CA LEU A 399 9.02 -24.92 10.66
C LEU A 399 9.55 -24.30 9.36
N ASP A 400 10.80 -24.57 9.01
CA ASP A 400 11.39 -24.10 7.76
C ASP A 400 10.66 -24.71 6.55
N GLU A 401 10.39 -26.02 6.55
CA GLU A 401 9.60 -26.71 5.53
C GLU A 401 8.17 -26.15 5.41
N PHE A 402 7.50 -25.92 6.55
CA PHE A 402 6.17 -25.29 6.59
C PHE A 402 6.21 -23.92 5.89
N CYS A 403 7.27 -23.16 6.11
CA CYS A 403 7.43 -21.82 5.57
C CYS A 403 7.89 -21.79 4.10
N GLN A 404 8.61 -22.80 3.63
CA GLN A 404 9.21 -22.80 2.29
C GLN A 404 8.18 -22.67 1.16
N ARG A 405 7.01 -23.34 1.28
CA ARG A 405 5.97 -23.33 0.22
C ARG A 405 5.40 -21.92 -0.04
N GLU A 406 5.07 -21.19 1.02
CA GLU A 406 4.58 -19.80 0.88
C GLU A 406 5.73 -18.85 0.52
N ALA A 407 6.92 -19.07 1.09
CA ALA A 407 8.09 -18.25 0.80
C ALA A 407 8.48 -18.30 -0.70
N SER A 408 8.40 -19.46 -1.35
CA SER A 408 8.71 -19.58 -2.78
C SER A 408 7.71 -18.82 -3.65
N LEU A 409 6.40 -18.98 -3.39
CA LEU A 409 5.35 -18.27 -4.13
C LEU A 409 5.49 -16.75 -4.02
N LEU A 410 5.81 -16.24 -2.82
CA LEU A 410 6.06 -14.81 -2.61
C LEU A 410 7.36 -14.35 -3.27
N SER A 411 8.41 -15.17 -3.22
CA SER A 411 9.70 -14.86 -3.86
C SER A 411 9.53 -14.66 -5.37
N ASP A 412 8.76 -15.52 -6.04
CA ASP A 412 8.53 -15.41 -7.48
C ASP A 412 7.70 -14.18 -7.83
N LYS A 413 6.65 -13.89 -7.04
CA LYS A 413 5.87 -12.65 -7.20
C LYS A 413 6.72 -11.41 -7.00
N ARG A 414 7.59 -11.40 -6.00
CA ARG A 414 8.52 -10.30 -5.72
C ARG A 414 9.51 -10.10 -6.86
N LYS A 415 10.20 -11.15 -7.32
CA LYS A 415 11.11 -11.05 -8.48
C LYS A 415 10.42 -10.50 -9.73
N ARG A 416 9.21 -10.98 -10.02
CA ARG A 416 8.39 -10.48 -11.14
C ARG A 416 8.08 -8.99 -10.95
N PHE A 417 7.70 -8.60 -9.74
CA PHE A 417 7.43 -7.21 -9.40
C PHE A 417 8.66 -6.31 -9.57
N ASP A 418 9.80 -6.70 -8.99
CA ASP A 418 11.04 -5.93 -9.09
C ASP A 418 11.45 -5.72 -10.55
N SER A 419 11.27 -6.75 -11.37
CA SER A 419 11.49 -6.66 -12.81
C SER A 419 10.52 -5.68 -13.49
N LEU A 420 9.23 -5.72 -13.15
CA LEU A 420 8.23 -4.78 -13.69
C LEU A 420 8.56 -3.35 -13.27
N ARG A 421 8.77 -3.12 -11.97
CA ARG A 421 9.10 -1.80 -11.40
C ARG A 421 10.34 -1.21 -12.03
N LYS A 422 11.42 -1.99 -12.22
CA LYS A 422 12.64 -1.54 -12.91
C LYS A 422 12.34 -1.05 -14.32
N GLY A 423 11.49 -1.76 -15.07
CA GLY A 423 11.07 -1.32 -16.41
C GLY A 423 10.26 -0.02 -16.39
N TYR A 424 9.41 0.19 -15.39
CA TYR A 424 8.66 1.44 -15.24
C TYR A 424 9.53 2.62 -14.80
N LEU A 425 10.49 2.39 -13.90
CA LEU A 425 11.48 3.40 -13.53
C LEU A 425 12.33 3.84 -14.73
N GLN A 426 12.77 2.90 -15.57
CA GLN A 426 13.49 3.23 -16.80
C GLN A 426 12.64 4.06 -17.77
N LYS A 427 11.38 3.65 -17.99
CA LYS A 427 10.44 4.41 -18.84
C LYS A 427 10.17 5.82 -18.30
N ASP A 428 10.05 5.97 -16.98
CA ASP A 428 9.85 7.27 -16.35
C ASP A 428 11.07 8.18 -16.54
N GLU A 429 12.28 7.64 -16.32
CA GLU A 429 13.54 8.35 -16.54
C GLU A 429 13.71 8.80 -18.00
N GLU A 430 13.43 7.92 -18.97
CA GLU A 430 13.45 8.27 -20.39
C GLU A 430 12.44 9.38 -20.73
N ARG A 431 11.24 9.35 -20.15
CA ARG A 431 10.23 10.40 -20.33
C ARG A 431 10.70 11.74 -19.75
N ARG A 432 11.45 11.72 -18.64
CA ARG A 432 12.02 12.91 -18.01
C ARG A 432 13.14 13.51 -18.83
N GLN A 433 14.06 12.69 -19.33
CA GLN A 433 15.16 13.14 -20.18
C GLN A 433 14.64 13.79 -21.46
N LYS A 434 13.71 13.13 -22.17
CA LYS A 434 13.09 13.72 -23.38
C LYS A 434 12.41 15.06 -23.11
N ARG A 435 11.78 15.22 -21.95
CA ARG A 435 11.12 16.47 -21.55
C ARG A 435 12.13 17.57 -21.27
N GLN A 436 13.20 17.27 -20.54
CA GLN A 436 14.27 18.22 -20.26
C GLN A 436 14.95 18.67 -21.56
N GLU A 437 15.18 17.75 -22.49
CA GLU A 437 15.72 18.06 -23.82
C GLU A 437 14.77 18.97 -24.63
N GLU A 438 13.47 18.69 -24.61
CA GLU A 438 12.47 19.51 -25.31
C GLU A 438 12.32 20.90 -24.69
N GLU A 439 12.28 21.00 -23.36
CA GLU A 439 12.22 22.27 -22.63
C GLU A 439 13.50 23.09 -22.86
N ALA A 440 14.67 22.47 -22.86
CA ALA A 440 15.93 23.13 -23.17
C ALA A 440 15.93 23.65 -24.62
N ARG A 441 15.45 22.85 -25.58
CA ARG A 441 15.31 23.24 -26.98
C ARG A 441 14.36 24.44 -27.15
N LEU A 442 13.20 24.41 -26.50
CA LEU A 442 12.23 25.51 -26.54
C LEU A 442 12.77 26.78 -25.86
N THR A 443 13.48 26.63 -24.75
CA THR A 443 14.09 27.76 -24.03
C THR A 443 15.20 28.40 -24.87
N GLU A 444 16.03 27.59 -25.52
CA GLU A 444 17.07 28.09 -26.43
C GLU A 444 16.46 28.77 -27.66
N GLN A 445 15.41 28.20 -28.26
CA GLN A 445 14.68 28.85 -29.35
C GLN A 445 14.11 30.22 -28.92
N ARG A 446 13.48 30.28 -27.74
CA ARG A 446 12.98 31.56 -27.19
C ARG A 446 14.10 32.55 -26.93
N ARG A 447 15.24 32.11 -26.40
CA ARG A 447 16.41 32.96 -26.15
C ARG A 447 16.96 33.55 -27.46
N ILE A 448 17.10 32.72 -28.49
CA ILE A 448 17.52 33.16 -29.83
C ILE A 448 16.52 34.17 -30.42
N GLU A 449 15.22 33.92 -30.28
CA GLU A 449 14.18 34.84 -30.75
C GLU A 449 14.18 36.17 -29.99
N GLU A 450 14.38 36.14 -28.68
CA GLU A 450 14.48 37.33 -27.83
C GLU A 450 15.76 38.13 -28.14
N GLU A 451 16.90 37.47 -28.32
CA GLU A 451 18.14 38.11 -28.75
C GLU A 451 17.99 38.76 -30.13
N LYS A 452 17.34 38.07 -31.09
CA LYS A 452 16.99 38.64 -32.39
C LYS A 452 16.09 39.87 -32.25
N LYS A 453 15.05 39.80 -31.41
CA LYS A 453 14.14 40.94 -31.14
C LYS A 453 14.88 42.11 -30.49
N LYS A 454 15.75 41.86 -29.51
CA LYS A 454 16.56 42.91 -28.85
C LYS A 454 17.54 43.54 -29.83
N ARG A 455 18.21 42.73 -30.67
CA ARG A 455 19.07 43.23 -31.73
C ARG A 455 18.30 44.13 -32.69
N LEU A 456 17.16 43.68 -33.20
CA LEU A 456 16.28 44.50 -34.06
C LEU A 456 15.84 45.79 -33.37
N ALA A 457 15.43 45.74 -32.10
CA ALA A 457 15.00 46.92 -31.36
C ALA A 457 16.13 47.93 -31.08
N SER A 458 17.38 47.47 -31.01
CA SER A 458 18.56 48.34 -30.83
C SER A 458 18.98 49.08 -32.11
N LEU A 459 18.47 48.65 -33.27
CA LEU A 459 18.72 49.28 -34.55
C LEU A 459 17.78 50.48 -34.77
N SER A 460 18.24 51.47 -35.53
CA SER A 460 17.39 52.58 -35.98
C SER A 460 16.21 52.05 -36.82
N PRO A 461 15.08 52.79 -36.92
CA PRO A 461 13.94 52.39 -37.76
C PRO A 461 14.33 52.08 -39.22
N ASN A 462 15.33 52.79 -39.75
CA ASN A 462 15.85 52.59 -41.09
C ASN A 462 16.64 51.27 -41.19
N LEU A 463 17.53 50.98 -40.24
CA LEU A 463 18.26 49.70 -40.19
C LEU A 463 17.35 48.50 -39.90
N GLN A 464 16.25 48.67 -39.16
CA GLN A 464 15.20 47.64 -39.01
C GLN A 464 14.54 47.32 -40.36
N THR A 465 14.34 48.33 -41.21
CA THR A 465 13.80 48.16 -42.56
C THR A 465 14.78 47.38 -43.45
N VAL A 466 16.09 47.64 -43.32
CA VAL A 466 17.15 46.87 -44.00
C VAL A 466 17.15 45.40 -43.54
N GLU A 467 17.13 45.12 -42.23
CA GLU A 467 17.07 43.75 -41.70
C GLU A 467 15.77 43.02 -42.12
N GLY A 468 14.63 43.73 -42.19
CA GLY A 468 13.39 43.18 -42.73
C GLY A 468 13.47 42.80 -44.21
N PHE A 469 14.23 43.55 -45.01
CA PHE A 469 14.53 43.20 -46.40
C PHE A 469 15.44 41.97 -46.50
N VAL A 470 16.48 41.90 -45.68
CA VAL A 470 17.40 40.75 -45.59
C VAL A 470 16.62 39.47 -45.21
N ALA A 471 15.75 39.53 -44.21
CA ALA A 471 14.95 38.37 -43.78
C ALA A 471 14.03 37.83 -44.88
N LYS A 472 13.42 38.71 -45.70
CA LYS A 472 12.64 38.30 -46.88
C LYS A 472 13.51 37.61 -47.92
N CYS A 473 14.73 38.10 -48.12
CA CYS A 473 15.69 37.51 -49.04
C CYS A 473 16.11 36.10 -48.60
N GLU A 474 16.45 35.94 -47.32
CA GLU A 474 16.80 34.64 -46.73
C GLU A 474 15.67 33.63 -46.85
N GLY A 475 14.43 34.03 -46.55
CA GLY A 475 13.25 33.17 -46.70
C GLY A 475 13.03 32.69 -48.13
N LYS A 476 13.26 33.56 -49.12
CA LYS A 476 13.16 33.20 -50.55
C LYS A 476 14.26 32.23 -50.97
N ILE A 477 15.50 32.41 -50.51
CA ILE A 477 16.62 31.51 -50.80
C ILE A 477 16.38 30.12 -50.21
N ALA A 478 15.85 30.05 -48.99
CA ALA A 478 15.51 28.78 -48.35
C ALA A 478 14.46 27.98 -49.14
N LEU A 479 13.48 28.67 -49.76
CA LEU A 479 12.43 28.04 -50.57
C LEU A 479 12.87 27.68 -51.99
N SER A 480 13.82 28.40 -52.57
CA SER A 480 14.18 28.27 -53.99
C SER A 480 15.17 27.14 -54.31
N LYS A 481 15.70 26.43 -53.31
CA LYS A 481 16.67 25.31 -53.45
C LYS A 481 17.80 25.60 -54.46
N GLY A 482 18.32 26.83 -54.47
CA GLY A 482 19.42 27.25 -55.33
C GLY A 482 19.05 27.66 -56.77
N LYS A 483 17.75 27.69 -57.12
CA LYS A 483 17.29 28.28 -58.39
C LYS A 483 17.10 29.78 -58.26
N LYS A 484 17.63 30.53 -59.22
CA LYS A 484 17.44 31.99 -59.31
C LYS A 484 16.22 32.34 -60.15
N ASP A 485 15.49 33.34 -59.72
CA ASP A 485 14.44 33.97 -60.49
C ASP A 485 15.01 34.79 -61.65
N ARG A 486 14.15 35.11 -62.62
CA ARG A 486 14.50 36.00 -63.73
C ARG A 486 14.94 37.37 -63.17
N PRO A 487 15.83 38.08 -63.87
CA PRO A 487 16.26 39.40 -63.40
C PRO A 487 15.10 40.40 -63.39
N PHE A 488 15.14 41.32 -62.43
CA PHE A 488 14.27 42.48 -62.30
C PHE A 488 12.84 42.14 -61.86
N THR A 489 12.72 41.15 -60.97
CA THR A 489 11.43 40.69 -60.47
C THR A 489 11.10 41.33 -59.11
N GLU A 490 10.56 40.56 -58.18
CA GLU A 490 9.99 41.04 -56.92
C GLU A 490 11.05 41.68 -56.00
N PHE A 491 12.23 41.05 -55.88
CA PHE A 491 13.27 41.49 -54.95
C PHE A 491 14.07 42.67 -55.49
N TYR A 492 14.27 42.76 -56.81
CA TYR A 492 14.79 43.99 -57.43
C TYR A 492 13.82 45.16 -57.27
N SER A 493 12.52 44.94 -57.46
CA SER A 493 11.50 45.99 -57.30
C SER A 493 11.42 46.49 -55.86
N LEU A 494 11.51 45.57 -54.88
CA LEU A 494 11.57 45.90 -53.46
C LEU A 494 12.85 46.66 -53.10
N ALA A 495 14.01 46.23 -53.60
CA ALA A 495 15.29 46.91 -53.42
C ALA A 495 15.27 48.34 -54.00
N LYS A 496 14.70 48.52 -55.19
CA LYS A 496 14.55 49.83 -55.83
C LYS A 496 13.71 50.78 -54.97
N LYS A 497 12.57 50.29 -54.46
CA LYS A 497 11.68 51.07 -53.59
C LYS A 497 12.39 51.53 -52.31
N LEU A 498 13.15 50.64 -51.67
CA LEU A 498 13.91 50.98 -50.46
C LEU A 498 15.00 52.02 -50.72
N VAL A 499 15.67 51.98 -51.87
CA VAL A 499 16.69 52.98 -52.25
C VAL A 499 16.06 54.34 -52.56
N GLU A 500 14.86 54.37 -53.13
CA GLU A 500 14.10 55.61 -53.34
C GLU A 500 13.59 56.19 -52.00
N GLU A 501 13.13 55.33 -51.09
CA GLU A 501 12.74 55.70 -49.73
C GLU A 501 13.93 56.23 -48.92
N SER A 502 15.11 55.60 -49.02
CA SER A 502 16.30 56.05 -48.29
C SER A 502 16.77 57.46 -48.70
N ARG A 503 16.62 57.80 -49.98
CA ARG A 503 16.95 59.14 -50.52
C ARG A 503 15.90 60.18 -50.17
N SER A 504 14.61 59.82 -50.23
CA SER A 504 13.51 60.76 -49.99
C SER A 504 13.28 61.06 -48.51
N GLN A 505 13.60 60.11 -47.62
CA GLN A 505 13.42 60.26 -46.17
C GLN A 505 14.72 60.64 -45.43
N GLY A 506 15.81 60.92 -46.15
CA GLY A 506 17.04 61.46 -45.56
C GLY A 506 17.77 60.51 -44.61
N TRP A 507 17.91 59.24 -44.99
CA TRP A 507 18.66 58.24 -44.20
C TRP A 507 20.11 58.68 -43.99
N SER A 508 20.73 58.26 -42.87
CA SER A 508 22.14 58.57 -42.62
C SER A 508 23.07 57.89 -43.63
N GLU A 509 24.30 58.39 -43.77
CA GLU A 509 25.28 57.79 -44.68
C GLU A 509 25.60 56.33 -44.32
N GLU A 510 25.64 56.02 -43.01
CA GLU A 510 25.82 54.65 -42.51
C GLU A 510 24.63 53.74 -42.84
N GLU A 511 23.40 54.25 -42.75
CA GLU A 511 22.17 53.51 -43.06
C GLU A 511 22.02 53.25 -44.56
N ALA A 512 22.30 54.26 -45.39
CA ALA A 512 22.27 54.14 -46.84
C ALA A 512 23.34 53.17 -47.35
N LYS A 513 24.53 53.19 -46.74
CA LYS A 513 25.61 52.23 -47.03
C LYS A 513 25.21 50.81 -46.64
N ALA A 514 24.64 50.61 -45.45
CA ALA A 514 24.17 49.30 -45.00
C ALA A 514 23.07 48.72 -45.92
N LEU A 515 22.13 49.57 -46.38
CA LEU A 515 21.11 49.19 -47.37
C LEU A 515 21.74 48.77 -48.70
N GLY A 516 22.70 49.56 -49.20
CA GLY A 516 23.40 49.27 -50.46
C GLY A 516 24.19 47.96 -50.41
N GLU A 517 24.92 47.72 -49.31
CA GLU A 517 25.66 46.47 -49.09
C GLU A 517 24.72 45.26 -49.01
N ALA A 518 23.60 45.37 -48.29
CA ALA A 518 22.59 44.32 -48.19
C ALA A 518 21.98 43.98 -49.57
N ILE A 519 21.59 44.99 -50.34
CA ILE A 519 21.03 44.80 -51.69
C ILE A 519 22.03 44.13 -52.63
N LEU A 520 23.29 44.59 -52.64
CA LEU A 520 24.35 44.04 -53.49
C LEU A 520 24.77 42.62 -53.10
N PHE A 521 24.56 42.23 -51.83
CA PHE A 521 24.84 40.88 -51.37
C PHE A 521 23.69 39.92 -51.66
N TRP A 522 22.45 40.28 -51.32
CA TRP A 522 21.32 39.34 -51.30
C TRP A 522 20.57 39.23 -52.63
N VAL A 523 20.31 40.33 -53.35
CA VAL A 523 19.51 40.29 -54.59
C VAL A 523 20.14 39.40 -55.67
N PRO A 524 21.46 39.42 -55.93
CA PRO A 524 22.10 38.55 -56.93
C PRO A 524 22.06 37.06 -56.59
N GLN A 525 21.74 36.69 -55.34
CA GLN A 525 21.59 35.29 -54.93
C GLN A 525 20.17 34.77 -55.22
N ILE A 526 19.19 35.67 -55.35
CA ILE A 526 17.78 35.34 -55.62
C ILE A 526 17.46 35.52 -57.09
N GLU A 527 17.89 36.63 -57.68
CA GLU A 527 17.63 36.97 -59.07
C GLU A 527 18.92 36.89 -59.89
N SER A 528 18.83 36.47 -61.15
CA SER A 528 19.99 36.37 -62.06
C SER A 528 20.47 37.75 -62.56
N ILE A 529 20.86 38.63 -61.64
CA ILE A 529 21.38 39.99 -61.92
C ILE A 529 22.83 40.09 -61.42
N ASP A 530 23.72 40.69 -62.21
CA ASP A 530 25.09 40.97 -61.79
C ASP A 530 25.18 42.17 -60.82
N LYS A 531 26.12 42.12 -59.86
CA LYS A 531 26.33 43.19 -58.88
C LYS A 531 26.62 44.55 -59.53
N LYS A 532 27.37 44.59 -60.64
CA LYS A 532 27.68 45.83 -61.37
C LYS A 532 26.44 46.45 -62.00
N ASP A 533 25.58 45.61 -62.57
CA ASP A 533 24.31 46.06 -63.16
C ASP A 533 23.33 46.54 -62.09
N LEU A 534 23.26 45.84 -60.95
CA LEU A 534 22.44 46.24 -59.81
C LEU A 534 22.89 47.60 -59.26
N ARG A 535 24.21 47.78 -59.08
CA ARG A 535 24.83 49.03 -58.59
C ARG A 535 24.54 50.21 -59.52
N LYS A 536 24.75 50.00 -60.83
CA LYS A 536 24.54 51.03 -61.85
C LYS A 536 23.07 51.44 -61.94
N ARG A 537 22.14 50.48 -61.88
CA ARG A 537 20.70 50.74 -62.07
C ARG A 537 20.02 51.33 -60.84
N LEU A 538 20.46 50.98 -59.64
CA LEU A 538 19.91 51.53 -58.40
C LEU A 538 20.67 52.77 -57.89
N GLY A 539 21.86 53.05 -58.43
CA GLY A 539 22.69 54.19 -58.02
C GLY A 539 23.25 54.02 -56.61
N LEU A 540 23.80 52.84 -56.33
CA LEU A 540 24.35 52.42 -55.03
C LEU A 540 25.86 52.61 -54.91
#